data_AF-A0A817EVL1-F1
#
_entry.id   AF-A0A817EVL1-F1
#
_cell.length_a   1.000
_cell.length_b   1.000
_cell.length_c   1.000
_cell.angle_alpha   90.00
_cell.angle_beta   90.00
_cell.angle_gamma   90.00
#
_symmetry.space_group_name_H-M   'P 1'
#
loop_
_entity.id
_entity.type
_entity.pdbx_description
1 polymer ?
#
loop_
_entity_poly.entity_id
_entity_poly.type
_entity_poly.pdbx_seq_one_letter_code
_entity_poly.pdbx_strand_id
1 'polypeptide(L)'
;MASTGDGATTSDDEESLEDEKTIDGSFRNGEFQGRLFKWTNYLHGWQERYLILRHGFLNYYKNEFDITLGCRGALSVIQAIIQVIARKAFHS
;
A
#
# COMPACT_ATOMS: atom_id res chain seq x y z
N MET A 1 -14.69 57.49 -26.09
CA MET A 1 -13.21 57.45 -25.98
C MET A 1 -12.87 56.98 -24.59
N ALA A 2 -11.83 56.14 -24.50
CA ALA A 2 -11.50 55.28 -23.37
C ALA A 2 -11.40 56.00 -22.02
N SER A 3 -11.76 55.28 -20.96
CA SER A 3 -11.00 55.35 -19.71
C SER A 3 -11.06 54.00 -19.01
N THR A 4 -10.01 53.22 -19.26
CA THR A 4 -9.57 52.10 -18.43
C THR A 4 -8.99 52.68 -17.13
N GLY A 5 -9.20 52.01 -16.00
CA GLY A 5 -8.64 52.42 -14.72
C GLY A 5 -8.96 51.41 -13.63
N ASP A 6 -8.03 50.48 -13.46
CA ASP A 6 -8.07 49.29 -12.62
C ASP A 6 -8.02 49.58 -11.11
N GLY A 7 -8.53 48.64 -10.31
CA GLY A 7 -8.36 48.63 -8.86
C GLY A 7 -8.85 47.32 -8.27
N ALA A 8 -7.93 46.35 -8.20
CA ALA A 8 -8.16 44.97 -7.80
C ALA A 8 -8.75 44.81 -6.38
N THR A 9 -9.82 44.03 -6.27
CA THR A 9 -10.14 43.23 -5.08
C THR A 9 -9.53 41.86 -5.28
N THR A 10 -8.53 41.48 -4.50
CA THR A 10 -8.28 40.09 -4.09
C THR A 10 -7.59 40.13 -2.73
N SER A 11 -8.36 40.17 -1.65
CA SER A 11 -7.88 39.77 -0.33
C SER A 11 -8.33 38.34 -0.15
N ASP A 12 -7.59 37.42 -0.76
CA ASP A 12 -7.71 35.99 -0.48
C ASP A 12 -6.34 35.53 0.01
N ASP A 13 -6.15 35.69 1.31
CA ASP A 13 -5.10 35.02 2.08
C ASP A 13 -5.42 33.51 2.05
N GLU A 14 -5.07 32.87 0.93
CA GLU A 14 -5.01 31.41 0.83
C GLU A 14 -3.81 30.96 1.67
N GLU A 15 -4.07 30.65 2.95
CA GLU A 15 -3.17 29.82 3.75
C GLU A 15 -3.06 28.45 3.08
N SER A 16 -2.08 28.33 2.18
CA SER A 16 -1.54 27.04 1.80
C SER A 16 -0.93 26.40 3.04
N LEU A 17 -1.69 25.53 3.70
CA LEU A 17 -1.19 24.66 4.75
C LEU A 17 -0.09 23.79 4.13
N GLU A 18 1.15 24.24 4.31
CA GLU A 18 2.34 23.54 3.82
C GLU A 18 2.40 22.14 4.43
N ASP A 19 2.72 21.19 3.56
CA ASP A 19 2.87 19.78 3.81
C ASP A 19 3.71 19.47 5.06
N GLU A 20 3.08 19.37 6.21
CA GLU A 20 3.64 18.61 7.31
C GLU A 20 3.47 17.13 6.97
N LYS A 21 4.39 16.63 6.14
CA LYS A 21 4.49 15.25 5.68
C LYS A 21 4.92 14.36 6.84
N THR A 22 4.09 14.28 7.87
CA THR A 22 4.16 13.26 8.89
C THR A 22 3.84 11.92 8.23
N ILE A 23 4.61 10.90 8.61
CA ILE A 23 4.66 9.56 7.98
C ILE A 23 3.31 8.80 8.08
N ASP A 24 2.25 9.34 8.68
CA ASP A 24 1.06 8.59 9.08
C ASP A 24 -0.28 9.25 8.75
N GLY A 25 -0.43 9.70 7.49
CA GLY A 25 -1.75 10.01 6.89
C GLY A 25 -2.20 8.98 5.85
N SER A 26 -1.24 8.28 5.22
CA SER A 26 -1.51 7.26 4.19
C SER A 26 -1.98 5.93 4.79
N PHE A 27 -1.54 5.56 6.00
CA PHE A 27 -1.84 4.24 6.56
C PHE A 27 -3.31 3.98 6.88
N ARG A 28 -4.14 5.02 7.03
CA ARG A 28 -5.58 4.84 7.31
C ARG A 28 -6.39 4.41 6.08
N ASN A 29 -5.86 4.66 4.88
CA ASN A 29 -6.44 4.25 3.58
C ASN A 29 -5.44 3.44 2.71
N GLY A 30 -4.28 3.10 3.26
CA GLY A 30 -3.10 2.67 2.52
C GLY A 30 -3.12 1.17 2.26
N GLU A 31 -3.16 0.82 0.99
CA GLU A 31 -2.85 -0.55 0.55
C GLU A 31 -1.41 -0.86 0.92
N PHE A 32 -1.17 -1.96 1.63
CA PHE A 32 0.18 -2.45 1.85
C PHE A 32 0.52 -3.44 0.75
N GLN A 33 1.67 -3.24 0.10
CA GLN A 33 2.13 -4.14 -0.94
C GLN A 33 3.62 -4.43 -0.82
N GLY A 34 4.02 -5.61 -1.28
CA GLY A 34 5.43 -6.00 -1.25
C GLY A 34 5.66 -7.47 -1.56
N ARG A 35 6.94 -7.84 -1.68
CA ARG A 35 7.36 -9.21 -1.93
C ARG A 35 7.55 -9.95 -0.61
N LEU A 36 6.89 -11.11 -0.48
CA LEU A 36 7.05 -12.01 0.66
C LEU A 36 7.21 -13.44 0.18
N PHE A 37 7.86 -14.27 1.01
CA PHE A 37 7.91 -15.71 0.76
C PHE A 37 6.63 -16.39 1.26
N LYS A 38 5.99 -17.16 0.38
CA LYS A 38 4.82 -17.97 0.66
C LYS A 38 5.12 -19.44 0.42
N TRP A 39 4.71 -20.31 1.35
CA TRP A 39 4.69 -21.75 1.10
C TRP A 39 3.63 -22.08 0.04
N THR A 40 4.06 -22.74 -1.02
CA THR A 40 3.21 -23.06 -2.18
C THR A 40 2.75 -24.51 -2.16
N ASN A 41 3.66 -25.46 -1.94
CA ASN A 41 3.42 -26.88 -1.72
C ASN A 41 4.73 -27.61 -1.35
N TYR A 42 4.69 -28.93 -1.13
CA TYR A 42 5.87 -29.74 -0.80
C TYR A 42 6.91 -29.84 -1.91
N LEU A 43 6.51 -29.72 -3.18
CA LEU A 43 7.43 -29.85 -4.31
C LEU A 43 8.24 -28.56 -4.56
N HIS A 44 7.61 -27.40 -4.40
CA HIS A 44 8.20 -26.09 -4.71
C HIS A 44 8.57 -25.28 -3.47
N GLY A 45 8.04 -25.64 -2.31
CA GLY A 45 8.34 -25.01 -1.03
C GLY A 45 7.96 -23.53 -0.94
N TRP A 46 8.82 -22.76 -0.26
CA TRP A 46 8.70 -21.31 -0.13
C TRP A 46 9.10 -20.63 -1.43
N GLN A 47 8.26 -19.72 -1.91
CA GLN A 47 8.48 -18.98 -3.15
C GLN A 47 8.14 -17.51 -2.93
N GLU A 48 8.90 -16.61 -3.56
CA GLU A 48 8.58 -15.17 -3.55
C GLU A 48 7.26 -14.93 -4.28
N ARG A 49 6.37 -14.15 -3.67
CA ARG A 49 5.11 -13.68 -4.26
C ARG A 49 4.95 -12.21 -3.97
N TYR A 50 4.27 -11.52 -4.88
CA TYR A 50 3.85 -10.14 -4.63
C TYR A 50 2.50 -10.17 -3.91
N LEU A 51 2.42 -9.58 -2.72
CA LEU A 51 1.23 -9.53 -1.90
C LEU A 51 0.70 -8.10 -1.85
N ILE A 52 -0.63 -7.98 -1.84
CA ILE A 52 -1.34 -6.72 -1.63
C ILE A 52 -2.39 -6.96 -0.54
N LEU A 53 -2.28 -6.22 0.56
CA LEU A 53 -3.30 -6.14 1.61
C LEU A 53 -4.17 -4.91 1.34
N ARG A 54 -5.43 -5.14 1.02
CA ARG A 54 -6.42 -4.10 0.74
C ARG A 54 -7.81 -4.56 1.17
N HIS A 55 -8.58 -3.68 1.79
CA HIS A 55 -9.97 -3.93 2.21
C HIS A 55 -10.15 -5.22 3.03
N GLY A 56 -9.20 -5.55 3.90
CA GLY A 56 -9.27 -6.77 4.71
C GLY A 56 -9.01 -8.07 3.94
N PHE A 57 -8.54 -7.99 2.69
CA PHE A 57 -8.09 -9.13 1.90
C PHE A 57 -6.59 -9.04 1.62
N LEU A 58 -5.90 -10.15 1.85
CA LEU A 58 -4.53 -10.38 1.44
C LEU A 58 -4.55 -11.15 0.12
N ASN A 59 -4.27 -10.45 -0.97
CA ASN A 59 -4.18 -11.00 -2.33
C ASN A 59 -2.73 -11.35 -2.65
N TYR A 60 -2.50 -12.40 -3.44
CA TYR A 60 -1.15 -12.69 -3.94
C TYR A 60 -1.10 -12.94 -5.45
N TYR A 61 0.00 -12.49 -6.03
CA TYR A 61 0.34 -12.56 -7.45
C TYR A 61 1.69 -13.25 -7.63
N LYS A 62 1.96 -13.75 -8.83
CA LYS A 62 3.24 -14.40 -9.11
C LYS A 62 4.39 -13.39 -9.04
N ASN A 63 4.19 -12.18 -9.55
CA ASN A 63 5.08 -11.03 -9.44
C ASN A 63 4.26 -9.72 -9.44
N GLU A 64 4.93 -8.58 -9.32
CA GLU A 64 4.31 -7.23 -9.30
C GLU A 64 3.69 -6.81 -10.64
N PHE A 65 4.23 -7.27 -11.77
CA PHE A 65 3.72 -6.96 -13.10
C PHE A 65 2.50 -7.81 -13.48
N ASP A 66 2.31 -8.94 -12.81
CA ASP A 66 1.23 -9.90 -13.05
C ASP A 66 -0.09 -9.49 -12.36
N ILE A 67 -0.19 -8.31 -11.74
CA ILE A 67 -1.44 -7.84 -11.09
C ILE A 67 -2.59 -7.80 -12.11
N THR A 68 -2.30 -7.33 -13.32
CA THR A 68 -3.27 -7.25 -14.42
C THR A 68 -3.59 -8.62 -15.04
N LEU A 69 -2.68 -9.60 -14.90
CA LEU A 69 -2.90 -10.98 -15.37
C LEU A 69 -3.82 -11.77 -14.44
N GLY A 70 -4.06 -11.27 -13.23
CA GLY A 70 -5.05 -11.79 -12.31
C GLY A 70 -4.47 -12.38 -11.04
N CYS A 71 -5.28 -12.31 -9.99
CA CYS A 71 -4.97 -12.80 -8.66
C CYS A 71 -4.84 -14.33 -8.65
N ARG A 72 -3.80 -14.85 -7.99
CA ARG A 72 -3.57 -16.30 -7.81
C ARG A 72 -4.26 -16.85 -6.56
N GLY A 73 -4.75 -15.97 -5.70
CA GLY A 73 -5.61 -16.30 -4.57
C GLY A 73 -5.71 -15.15 -3.57
N ALA A 74 -6.83 -15.12 -2.87
CA ALA A 74 -7.17 -14.11 -1.88
C ALA A 74 -7.47 -14.77 -0.53
N LEU A 75 -7.04 -14.15 0.55
CA LEU A 75 -7.33 -14.57 1.92
C LEU A 75 -7.97 -13.41 2.68
N SER A 76 -9.14 -13.61 3.28
CA SER A 76 -9.70 -12.62 4.21
C SER A 76 -8.90 -12.64 5.52
N VAL A 77 -8.50 -11.45 5.98
CA VAL A 77 -7.76 -11.26 7.24
C VAL A 77 -8.56 -10.55 8.32
N ILE A 78 -9.84 -10.22 8.07
CA ILE A 78 -10.69 -9.45 8.99
C ILE A 78 -10.81 -10.11 10.38
N GLN A 79 -10.81 -11.44 10.42
CA GLN A 79 -10.87 -12.21 11.67
C GLN A 79 -9.67 -13.15 11.84
N ALA A 80 -8.58 -12.91 11.09
CA ALA A 80 -7.40 -13.74 11.17
C ALA A 80 -6.62 -13.45 12.45
N ILE A 81 -6.07 -14.50 13.06
CA ILE A 81 -5.11 -14.40 14.15
C ILE A 81 -3.72 -14.55 13.57
N ILE A 82 -2.84 -13.57 13.81
CA ILE A 82 -1.46 -13.62 13.36
C ILE A 82 -0.62 -14.33 14.41
N GLN A 83 -0.02 -15.45 14.03
CA GLN A 83 0.98 -16.15 14.83
C GLN A 83 2.36 -15.93 14.24
N VAL A 84 3.23 -15.24 14.97
CA VAL A 84 4.64 -15.14 14.61
C VAL A 84 5.35 -16.38 15.14
N ILE A 85 5.98 -17.13 14.23
CA ILE A 85 6.80 -18.30 14.58
C ILE A 85 8.25 -17.90 14.33
N ALA A 86 8.97 -17.56 15.39
CA ALA A 86 10.41 -17.34 15.30
C ALA A 86 11.09 -18.67 14.96
N ARG A 87 11.70 -18.75 13.77
CA ARG A 87 12.64 -19.84 13.50
C ARG A 87 13.91 -19.52 14.28
N LYS A 88 14.34 -20.45 15.15
CA LYS A 88 15.70 -20.36 15.70
C LYS A 88 16.66 -20.30 14.53
N ALA A 89 17.48 -19.26 14.47
CA ALA A 89 18.61 -19.24 13.57
C ALA A 89 19.48 -20.44 13.93
N PHE A 90 19.63 -21.38 13.01
CA PHE A 90 20.66 -22.40 13.11
C PHE A 90 21.99 -21.64 13.11
N HIS A 91 22.63 -21.57 14.27
CA HIS A 91 24.03 -21.17 14.34
C HIS A 91 24.82 -22.34 13.75
N SER A 92 25.59 -22.04 12.70
CA SER A 92 26.56 -22.98 12.13
C SER A 92 27.65 -23.33 13.13
#